data_AF-A0A2D9WNR5-F1
#
_entry.id   AF-A0A2D9WNR5-F1
#
_cell.length_a   1.000
_cell.length_b   1.000
_cell.length_c   1.000
_cell.angle_alpha   90.00
_cell.angle_beta   90.00
_cell.angle_gamma   90.00
#
_symmetry.space_group_name_H-M   'P 1'
#
loop_
_entity.id
_entity.type
_entity.pdbx_description
1 polymer ?
#
loop_
_entity_poly.entity_id
_entity_poly.type
_entity_poly.pdbx_seq_one_letter_code
_entity_poly.pdbx_strand_id
1 'polypeptide(L)'
;MESETALYINYLPVMLGGVVGFILVFTALIGARLLAPFSKENQKLTTYECGMLPIRRASTNIGMRFYLYAILFIVFDVEAIFIFPWAMSFLNIGVFAYWLMVLFIGVLALSLGYAWKKGALQWR
;
A
#
# COMPACT_ATOMS: atom_id res chain seq x y z
N MET A 1 -26.90 -12.72 20.66
CA MET A 1 -27.43 -13.29 19.39
C MET A 1 -27.58 -12.24 18.31
N GLU A 2 -28.22 -11.09 18.56
CA GLU A 2 -28.39 -10.05 17.52
C GLU A 2 -27.10 -9.34 17.09
N SER A 3 -26.12 -9.19 17.98
CA SER A 3 -24.81 -8.60 17.64
C SER A 3 -23.95 -9.50 16.75
N GLU A 4 -24.01 -10.81 16.96
CA GLU A 4 -23.28 -11.79 16.15
C GLU A 4 -23.85 -11.87 14.74
N THR A 5 -25.17 -11.92 14.60
CA THR A 5 -25.83 -11.91 13.27
C THR A 5 -25.56 -10.60 12.52
N ALA A 6 -25.56 -9.45 13.20
CA ALA A 6 -25.20 -8.17 12.59
C ALA A 6 -23.74 -8.15 12.08
N LEU A 7 -22.81 -8.78 12.80
CA LEU A 7 -21.42 -8.92 12.36
C LEU A 7 -21.35 -9.75 11.08
N TYR A 8 -22.00 -10.92 11.05
CA TYR A 8 -22.02 -11.76 9.85
C TYR A 8 -22.61 -11.02 8.64
N ILE A 9 -23.72 -10.30 8.79
CA ILE A 9 -24.35 -9.57 7.69
C ILE A 9 -23.46 -8.45 7.11
N ASN A 10 -22.62 -7.81 7.93
CA ASN A 10 -21.74 -6.73 7.48
C ASN A 10 -20.41 -7.25 6.88
N TYR A 11 -19.83 -8.31 7.45
CA TYR A 11 -18.52 -8.82 7.00
C TYR A 11 -18.64 -9.90 5.91
N LEU A 12 -19.77 -10.61 5.81
CA LEU A 12 -19.99 -11.62 4.79
C LEU A 12 -19.92 -11.05 3.36
N PRO A 13 -20.52 -9.88 3.02
CA PRO A 13 -20.37 -9.27 1.71
C PRO A 13 -18.92 -8.92 1.35
N VAL A 14 -18.12 -8.48 2.33
CA VAL A 14 -16.69 -8.15 2.12
C VAL A 14 -15.91 -9.41 1.79
N MET A 15 -16.12 -10.49 2.55
CA MET A 15 -15.47 -11.77 2.29
C MET A 15 -15.90 -12.36 0.95
N LEU A 16 -17.20 -12.35 0.65
CA LEU A 16 -17.73 -12.81 -0.63
C LEU A 16 -17.17 -11.99 -1.80
N GLY A 17 -17.10 -10.67 -1.67
CA GLY A 17 -16.50 -9.79 -2.67
C GLY A 17 -15.03 -10.14 -2.94
N GLY A 18 -14.25 -10.39 -1.89
CA GLY A 18 -12.86 -10.85 -2.01
C GLY A 18 -12.75 -12.19 -2.73
N VAL A 19 -13.58 -13.17 -2.35
CA VAL A 19 -13.58 -14.51 -2.97
C VAL A 19 -14.01 -14.45 -4.43
N VAL A 20 -15.10 -13.73 -4.74
CA VAL A 20 -15.60 -13.57 -6.11
C VAL A 20 -14.57 -12.84 -6.97
N GLY A 21 -13.96 -11.77 -6.46
CA GLY A 21 -12.89 -11.05 -7.15
C GLY A 21 -11.69 -11.93 -7.46
N PHE A 22 -11.28 -12.76 -6.49
CA PHE A 22 -10.21 -13.75 -6.70
C PHE A 22 -10.58 -14.78 -7.77
N ILE A 23 -11.78 -15.36 -7.70
CA ILE A 23 -12.27 -16.33 -8.70
C ILE A 23 -12.32 -15.70 -10.09
N LEU A 24 -12.78 -14.46 -10.22
CA LEU A 24 -12.82 -13.74 -11.49
C LEU A 24 -11.42 -13.60 -12.09
N VAL A 25 -10.45 -13.08 -11.33
CA VAL A 25 -9.07 -12.93 -11.82
C VAL A 25 -8.46 -14.28 -12.18
N PHE A 26 -8.67 -15.30 -11.34
CA PHE A 26 -8.11 -16.62 -11.55
C PHE A 26 -8.69 -17.31 -12.80
N THR A 27 -10.02 -17.25 -12.98
CA THR A 27 -10.69 -17.79 -14.17
C THR A 27 -10.30 -17.03 -15.43
N ALA A 28 -10.13 -15.72 -15.38
CA ALA A 28 -9.63 -14.93 -16.51
C ALA A 28 -8.20 -15.35 -16.90
N LEU A 29 -7.30 -15.58 -15.92
CA LEU A 29 -5.94 -16.06 -16.19
C LEU A 29 -5.90 -17.47 -16.78
N ILE A 30 -6.74 -18.39 -16.27
CA ILE A 30 -6.89 -19.74 -16.86
C ILE A 30 -7.46 -19.64 -18.28
N GLY A 31 -8.51 -18.85 -18.46
CA GLY A 31 -9.12 -18.60 -19.76
C GLY A 31 -8.11 -18.06 -20.76
N ALA A 32 -7.29 -17.09 -20.37
CA ALA A 32 -6.20 -16.56 -21.19
C ALA A 32 -5.19 -17.65 -21.54
N ARG A 33 -4.84 -18.54 -20.61
CA ARG A 33 -3.89 -19.63 -20.87
C ARG A 33 -4.45 -20.72 -21.80
N LEU A 34 -5.75 -20.99 -21.75
CA LEU A 34 -6.41 -22.03 -22.53
C LEU A 34 -6.85 -21.55 -23.93
N LEU A 35 -7.36 -20.32 -24.02
CA LEU A 35 -7.94 -19.77 -25.25
C LEU A 35 -6.93 -19.00 -26.11
N ALA A 36 -5.88 -18.43 -25.52
CA ALA A 36 -4.93 -17.64 -26.30
C ALA A 36 -4.03 -18.55 -27.15
N PRO A 37 -3.75 -18.16 -28.41
CA PRO A 37 -2.78 -18.87 -29.23
C PRO A 37 -1.40 -18.78 -28.58
N PHE A 38 -0.84 -19.93 -28.19
CA PHE A 38 0.46 -20.01 -27.56
C PHE A 38 1.53 -20.48 -28.55
N SER A 39 2.67 -19.79 -28.56
CA SER A 39 3.83 -20.14 -29.39
C SER A 39 5.04 -20.36 -28.48
N LYS A 40 5.65 -21.54 -28.58
CA LYS A 40 6.85 -21.95 -27.81
C LYS A 40 8.16 -21.43 -28.43
N GLU A 41 8.10 -20.30 -29.11
CA GLU A 41 9.26 -19.75 -29.79
C GLU A 41 10.22 -19.13 -28.77
N ASN A 42 11.48 -19.58 -28.77
CA ASN A 42 12.48 -19.14 -27.79
C ASN A 42 12.67 -17.61 -27.79
N GLN A 43 12.54 -16.95 -28.94
CA GLN A 43 12.66 -15.50 -29.05
C GLN A 43 11.58 -14.76 -28.23
N LYS A 44 10.35 -15.27 -28.15
CA LYS A 44 9.25 -14.68 -27.37
C LYS A 44 9.45 -14.81 -25.85
N LEU A 45 10.35 -15.70 -25.43
CA LEU A 45 10.69 -15.95 -24.03
C LEU A 45 11.93 -15.14 -23.59
N THR A 46 12.54 -14.37 -24.49
CA THR A 46 13.67 -13.49 -24.16
C THR A 46 13.18 -12.19 -23.51
N THR A 47 14.03 -11.60 -22.67
CA THR A 47 13.73 -10.31 -22.04
C THR A 47 13.68 -9.22 -23.10
N TYR A 48 12.66 -8.36 -23.02
CA TYR A 48 12.54 -7.21 -23.94
C TYR A 48 13.70 -6.22 -23.73
N GLU A 49 14.28 -5.80 -24.84
CA GLU A 49 15.34 -4.79 -24.96
C GLU A 49 15.02 -3.88 -26.17
N CYS A 50 15.89 -2.94 -26.50
CA CYS A 50 15.76 -2.08 -27.69
C CYS A 50 16.13 -2.78 -29.03
N GLY A 51 15.92 -4.09 -29.15
CA GLY A 51 16.24 -4.89 -30.35
C GLY A 51 17.65 -5.49 -30.37
N MET A 52 18.44 -5.29 -29.32
CA MET A 52 19.79 -5.84 -29.14
C MET A 52 19.79 -6.91 -28.04
N LEU A 53 20.71 -7.88 -28.12
CA LEU A 53 20.89 -8.85 -27.05
C LEU A 53 21.44 -8.17 -25.78
N PRO A 54 21.02 -8.58 -24.58
CA PRO A 54 21.48 -7.99 -23.33
C PRO A 54 22.99 -8.23 -23.17
N ILE A 55 23.77 -7.15 -23.20
CA ILE A 55 25.24 -7.20 -23.18
C ILE A 55 25.77 -7.34 -21.74
N ARG A 56 25.02 -6.82 -20.75
CA ARG A 56 25.44 -6.76 -19.36
C ARG A 56 24.38 -7.33 -18.44
N ARG A 57 24.82 -7.98 -17.36
CA ARG A 57 23.94 -8.38 -16.28
C ARG A 57 23.32 -7.11 -15.68
N ALA A 58 21.98 -7.05 -15.63
CA ALA A 58 21.26 -5.99 -14.94
C ALA A 58 21.59 -6.05 -13.45
N SER A 59 22.55 -5.23 -13.02
CA SER A 59 22.82 -4.96 -11.62
C SER A 59 22.48 -3.50 -11.40
N THR A 60 21.22 -3.28 -11.01
CA THR A 60 20.72 -1.94 -10.71
C THR A 60 21.02 -1.63 -9.26
N ASN A 61 21.76 -0.56 -9.01
CA ASN A 61 21.83 0.06 -7.70
C ASN A 61 20.48 0.73 -7.43
N ILE A 62 19.59 0.05 -6.72
CA ILE A 62 18.36 0.66 -6.22
C ILE A 62 18.78 1.77 -5.26
N GLY A 63 18.45 3.02 -5.57
CA GLY A 63 18.89 4.16 -4.78
C GLY A 63 18.32 4.12 -3.36
N MET A 64 19.10 4.55 -2.36
CA MET A 64 18.65 4.63 -0.96
C MET A 64 17.38 5.47 -0.75
N ARG A 65 17.00 6.32 -1.71
CA ARG A 65 15.75 7.08 -1.70
C ARG A 65 14.50 6.22 -1.45
N PHE A 66 14.41 5.03 -2.07
CA PHE A 66 13.25 4.14 -1.86
C PHE A 66 13.13 3.69 -0.40
N TYR A 67 14.26 3.45 0.25
CA TYR A 67 14.31 3.09 1.67
C TYR A 67 13.87 4.24 2.58
N LEU A 68 14.30 5.48 2.27
CA LEU A 68 13.88 6.66 3.03
C LEU A 68 12.36 6.86 2.96
N TYR A 69 11.76 6.72 1.77
CA TYR A 69 10.30 6.80 1.62
C TYR A 69 9.58 5.66 2.36
N ALA A 70 10.12 4.44 2.33
CA ALA A 70 9.52 3.30 3.01
C ALA A 70 9.49 3.47 4.53
N ILE A 71 10.61 3.91 5.13
CA ILE A 71 10.65 4.19 6.57
C ILE A 71 9.71 5.34 6.94
N LEU A 72 9.74 6.42 6.16
CA LEU A 72 8.86 7.56 6.41
C LEU A 72 7.38 7.13 6.37
N PHE A 73 7.00 6.31 5.38
CA PHE A 73 5.66 5.76 5.28
C PHE A 73 5.28 4.90 6.49
N ILE A 74 6.15 3.99 6.93
CA ILE A 74 5.89 3.15 8.12
C ILE A 74 5.67 3.99 9.37
N VAL A 75 6.47 5.04 9.56
CA VAL A 75 6.32 5.94 10.71
C VAL A 75 4.98 6.65 10.66
N PHE A 76 4.58 7.23 9.52
CA PHE A 76 3.27 7.88 9.39
C PHE A 76 2.09 6.91 9.50
N ASP A 77 2.24 5.68 9.02
CA ASP A 77 1.19 4.65 9.12
C ASP A 77 0.94 4.28 10.59
N VAL A 78 2.01 4.12 11.38
CA VAL A 78 1.90 3.91 12.84
C VAL A 78 1.25 5.12 13.53
N GLU A 79 1.55 6.34 13.10
CA GLU A 79 0.92 7.55 13.64
C GLU A 79 -0.58 7.60 13.34
N ALA A 80 -1.01 7.17 12.15
CA ALA A 80 -2.42 7.13 11.77
C ALA A 80 -3.24 6.20 12.68
N ILE A 81 -2.67 5.08 13.13
CA ILE A 81 -3.30 4.17 14.10
C ILE A 81 -3.68 4.89 15.40
N PHE A 82 -2.97 5.94 15.81
CA PHE A 82 -3.32 6.74 16.99
C PHE A 82 -4.39 7.81 16.70
N ILE A 83 -4.38 8.39 15.49
CA ILE A 83 -5.31 9.45 15.10
C ILE A 83 -6.72 8.89 14.90
N PHE A 84 -6.87 7.70 14.30
CA PHE A 84 -8.18 7.12 13.98
C PHE A 84 -9.09 6.89 15.19
N PRO A 85 -8.65 6.21 16.29
CA PRO A 85 -9.48 6.02 17.47
C PRO A 85 -9.86 7.34 18.16
N TRP A 86 -8.94 8.31 18.19
CA TRP A 86 -9.22 9.64 18.70
C TRP A 86 -10.27 10.37 17.86
N ALA A 87 -10.17 10.30 16.53
CA ALA A 87 -11.16 10.92 15.64
C ALA A 87 -12.55 10.30 15.81
N MET A 88 -12.62 8.98 15.98
CA MET A 88 -13.88 8.25 16.24
C MET A 88 -14.52 8.60 17.59
N SER A 89 -13.70 8.90 18.62
CA SER A 89 -14.18 9.17 19.97
C SER A 89 -14.25 10.66 20.33
N PHE A 90 -13.88 11.55 19.39
CA PHE A 90 -13.63 12.98 19.62
C PHE A 90 -14.68 13.70 20.50
N LEU A 91 -15.97 13.41 20.29
CA LEU A 91 -17.08 14.03 21.02
C LEU A 91 -17.13 13.67 22.51
N ASN A 92 -16.48 12.58 22.94
CA ASN A 92 -16.62 12.01 24.28
C ASN A 92 -15.38 12.17 25.18
N ILE A 93 -14.26 12.69 24.66
CA ILE A 93 -12.94 12.67 25.34
C ILE A 93 -12.57 13.98 26.05
N GLY A 94 -13.38 15.03 25.89
CA GLY A 94 -13.21 16.33 26.54
C GLY A 94 -12.12 17.22 25.92
N VAL A 95 -12.10 18.49 26.33
CA VAL A 95 -11.23 19.55 25.75
C VAL A 95 -9.74 19.30 25.98
N PHE A 96 -9.37 18.61 27.05
CA PHE A 96 -7.97 18.28 27.34
C PHE A 96 -7.38 17.32 26.30
N ALA A 97 -8.11 16.26 25.93
CA ALA A 97 -7.68 15.32 24.91
C ALA A 97 -7.58 15.96 23.51
N TYR A 98 -8.40 16.99 23.23
CA TYR A 98 -8.26 17.79 22.02
C TYR A 98 -6.90 18.48 21.96
N TRP A 99 -6.49 19.20 23.02
CA TRP A 99 -5.19 19.89 23.04
C TRP A 99 -4.01 18.94 23.00
N LEU A 100 -4.10 17.78 23.64
CA LEU A 100 -3.10 16.72 23.52
C LEU A 100 -2.95 16.25 22.07
N MET A 101 -4.05 16.07 21.34
CA MET A 101 -3.98 15.66 19.94
C MET A 101 -3.46 16.77 19.03
N VAL A 102 -3.83 18.02 19.29
CA VAL A 102 -3.26 19.17 18.56
C VAL A 102 -1.74 19.21 18.74
N LEU A 103 -1.24 18.98 19.97
CA LEU A 103 0.19 18.88 20.23
C LEU A 103 0.82 17.67 19.51
N PHE A 104 0.16 16.50 19.56
CA PHE A 104 0.63 15.30 18.86
C PHE A 104 0.79 15.54 17.37
N ILE A 105 -0.27 16.03 16.69
CA ILE A 105 -0.24 16.38 15.26
C ILE A 105 0.82 17.46 14.98
N GLY A 106 0.99 18.43 15.88
CA GLY A 106 2.04 19.43 15.79
C GLY A 106 3.44 18.82 15.77
N VAL A 107 3.72 17.82 16.61
CA VAL A 107 4.99 17.08 16.61
C VAL A 107 5.17 16.30 15.29
N LEU A 108 4.11 15.69 14.76
CA LEU A 108 4.18 14.99 13.46
C LEU A 108 4.50 15.94 12.32
N ALA A 109 3.83 17.09 12.28
CA ALA A 109 4.06 18.12 11.28
C ALA A 109 5.51 18.66 11.34
N LEU A 110 6.05 18.83 12.55
CA LEU A 110 7.46 19.22 12.75
C LEU A 110 8.43 18.13 12.27
N SER A 111 8.15 16.86 12.56
CA SER A 111 8.93 15.71 12.10
C SER A 111 8.98 15.66 10.56
N LEU A 112 7.82 15.79 9.90
CA LEU A 112 7.72 15.86 8.45
C LEU A 112 8.47 17.06 7.88
N GLY A 113 8.27 18.25 8.48
CA GLY A 113 8.92 19.49 8.06
C GLY A 113 10.44 19.38 8.15
N TYR A 114 10.96 18.72 9.18
CA TYR A 114 12.39 18.45 9.33
C TYR A 114 12.91 17.49 8.25
N ALA A 115 12.21 16.38 8.01
CA ALA A 115 12.56 15.42 6.97
C ALA A 115 12.58 16.06 5.58
N TRP A 116 11.62 16.94 5.29
CA TRP A 116 11.56 17.72 4.06
C TRP A 116 12.76 18.67 3.96
N LYS A 117 13.04 19.46 5.00
CA LYS A 117 14.17 20.41 5.00
C LYS A 117 15.52 19.70 4.78
N LYS A 118 15.68 18.47 5.30
CA LYS A 118 16.87 17.64 5.08
C LYS A 118 16.96 16.99 3.69
N GLY A 119 15.94 17.15 2.85
CA GLY A 119 15.92 16.59 1.50
C GLY A 119 15.56 15.12 1.44
N ALA A 120 15.02 14.53 2.51
CA ALA A 120 14.61 13.11 2.51
C ALA A 120 13.49 12.83 1.48
N LEU A 121 12.72 13.85 1.09
CA LEU A 121 11.67 13.76 0.08
C LEU A 121 12.09 14.27 -1.32
N GLN A 122 13.38 14.54 -1.55
CA GLN A 122 13.83 15.01 -2.87
C GLN A 122 13.96 13.86 -3.86
N TRP A 123 13.25 13.99 -4.99
CA TRP A 123 13.40 13.12 -6.14
C TRP A 123 14.29 13.79 -7.19
N ARG A 124 15.61 13.60 -7.04
CA ARG A 124 16.63 13.87 -8.06
C ARG A 124 17.32 12.57 -8.40
#